data_AF-A0A1V2C6M1-F1
#
_entry.id   AF-A0A1V2C6M1-F1
#
_cell.length_a   1.000
_cell.length_b   1.000
_cell.length_c   1.000
_cell.angle_alpha   90.00
_cell.angle_beta   90.00
_cell.angle_gamma   90.00
#
_symmetry.space_group_name_H-M   'P 1'
#
loop_
_entity.id
_entity.type
_entity.pdbx_description
1 polymer ?
#
loop_
_entity_poly.entity_id
_entity_poly.type
_entity_poly.pdbx_seq_one_letter_code
_entity_poly.pdbx_strand_id
1 'polypeptide(L)'
;MSGVHSELGTLNFKQDQLESELVKLADSFTDFVAADLKHKALQLAETRQGNLKQDLQIKFGYYAEVRRMATGILQGVDTGIISDDTLKFTTEEVMIKAPGYWLAPALVSLAAWVRNDKNTTEKALNEALKRDDYKTTLFFMMVMRRLARNESSLKWLERYFMHQNPHNLDREFIIILEAVTTGVFPPAARQLMMINVKNWLDQLTQGDTFINEQKLQWVKFFEALGPLSEGKYPLLEKFASNWNHLENSLKEAKTHNILEKHFKSIISSSADYSKGVKVQLDEILSLLVTNFDDEELPLQEQVRFNQLIIQMDGDKTAAQAVMDAEKHIFDEQVDFLQLLTNASFNPELSGATKVTQALAVSISQPWIVEAHNTFTAQSRNRIPQYVDFSIDDFKTSTKDGSDEIELLKKQDEFYQNILEVQLAALSFPYAGVIIGILICLLGFWAFTFHTIVAILGIGIGGVIVWNSVNNHKKAKNNIIENIEERKAKAKEVLRGCIAETVDYRNEHENEDNNAEVVRQLLSSITPEDFSSVSKETVRNII
;
A
#
# COMPACT_ATOMS: atom_id res chain seq x y z
N MET A 1 -61.45 10.28 21.51
CA MET A 1 -60.45 9.21 21.38
C MET A 1 -59.89 9.03 19.96
N SER A 2 -60.43 9.65 18.90
CA SER A 2 -59.85 9.56 17.54
C SER A 2 -58.57 10.38 17.33
N GLY A 3 -58.34 11.45 18.11
CA GLY A 3 -57.13 12.27 18.03
C GLY A 3 -55.87 11.53 18.47
N VAL A 4 -55.99 10.67 19.49
CA VAL A 4 -54.85 9.97 20.11
C VAL A 4 -54.25 8.91 19.17
N HIS A 5 -55.07 8.18 18.39
CA HIS A 5 -54.57 7.20 17.43
C HIS A 5 -53.99 7.82 16.16
N SER A 6 -54.51 8.97 15.71
CA SER A 6 -53.92 9.76 14.64
C SER A 6 -52.56 10.32 15.06
N GLU A 7 -52.49 10.87 16.28
CA GLU A 7 -51.25 11.40 16.85
C GLU A 7 -50.20 10.30 17.03
N LEU A 8 -50.58 9.12 17.53
CA LEU A 8 -49.68 7.95 17.67
C LEU A 8 -49.11 7.47 16.32
N GLY A 9 -49.92 7.42 15.26
CA GLY A 9 -49.45 7.04 13.93
C GLY A 9 -48.46 8.06 13.33
N THR A 10 -48.72 9.36 13.51
CA THR A 10 -47.76 10.41 13.13
C THR A 10 -46.52 10.43 14.03
N LEU A 11 -46.63 10.01 15.29
CA LEU A 11 -45.50 9.92 16.21
C LEU A 11 -44.54 8.80 15.80
N ASN A 12 -45.07 7.62 15.49
CA ASN A 12 -44.25 6.50 15.00
C ASN A 12 -43.57 6.82 13.67
N PHE A 13 -44.28 7.44 12.72
CA PHE A 13 -43.65 7.87 11.46
C PHE A 13 -42.52 8.87 11.67
N LYS A 14 -42.70 9.85 12.57
CA LYS A 14 -41.64 10.79 12.94
C LYS A 14 -40.49 10.11 13.67
N GLN A 15 -40.76 9.08 14.47
CA GLN A 15 -39.76 8.31 15.18
C GLN A 15 -38.91 7.48 14.21
N ASP A 16 -39.53 6.76 13.27
CA ASP A 16 -38.83 5.98 12.25
C ASP A 16 -38.01 6.89 11.32
N GLN A 17 -38.54 8.08 10.98
CA GLN A 17 -37.81 9.08 10.22
C GLN A 17 -36.61 9.63 11.00
N LEU A 18 -36.79 9.94 12.29
CA LEU A 18 -35.71 10.38 13.17
C LEU A 18 -34.63 9.31 13.30
N GLU A 19 -35.00 8.03 13.46
CA GLU A 19 -34.05 6.93 13.53
C GLU A 19 -33.24 6.80 12.23
N SER A 20 -33.90 6.87 11.07
CA SER A 20 -33.22 6.88 9.76
C SER A 20 -32.28 8.08 9.58
N GLU A 21 -32.71 9.28 9.97
CA GLU A 21 -31.88 10.48 9.92
C GLU A 21 -30.70 10.40 10.89
N LEU A 22 -30.87 9.75 12.05
CA LEU A 22 -29.83 9.58 13.06
C LEU A 22 -28.79 8.53 12.63
N VAL A 23 -29.20 7.45 11.97
CA VAL A 23 -28.28 6.51 11.32
C VAL A 23 -27.49 7.19 10.21
N LYS A 24 -28.15 7.92 9.30
CA LYS A 24 -27.46 8.69 8.25
C LYS A 24 -26.47 9.71 8.81
N LEU A 25 -26.84 10.37 9.90
CA LEU A 25 -25.96 11.31 10.60
C LEU A 25 -24.78 10.59 11.24
N ALA A 26 -25.00 9.42 11.85
CA ALA A 26 -23.93 8.61 12.44
C ALA A 26 -22.93 8.13 11.37
N ASP A 27 -23.43 7.67 10.22
CA ASP A 27 -22.60 7.26 9.08
C ASP A 27 -21.79 8.47 8.55
N SER A 28 -22.49 9.59 8.27
CA SER A 28 -21.85 10.83 7.77
C SER A 28 -20.83 11.40 8.77
N PHE A 29 -21.08 11.26 10.07
CA PHE A 29 -20.15 11.69 11.10
C PHE A 29 -18.93 10.76 11.18
N THR A 30 -19.12 9.45 11.01
CA THR A 30 -18.02 8.48 10.95
C THR A 30 -17.10 8.77 9.77
N ASP A 31 -17.69 9.03 8.59
CA ASP A 31 -16.95 9.42 7.39
C ASP A 31 -16.21 10.74 7.59
N PHE A 32 -16.88 11.73 8.20
CA PHE A 32 -16.26 13.02 8.51
C PHE A 32 -15.08 12.87 9.48
N VAL A 33 -15.22 12.08 10.55
CA VAL A 33 -14.14 11.82 11.51
C VAL A 33 -12.97 11.13 10.83
N ALA A 34 -13.23 10.13 9.98
CA ALA A 34 -12.19 9.46 9.21
C ALA A 34 -11.44 10.43 8.28
N ALA A 35 -12.16 11.27 7.54
CA ALA A 35 -11.60 12.28 6.65
C ALA A 35 -10.80 13.36 7.41
N ASP A 36 -11.31 13.86 8.55
CA ASP A 36 -10.63 14.85 9.39
C ASP A 36 -9.34 14.29 9.99
N LEU A 37 -9.34 13.03 10.44
CA LEU A 37 -8.13 12.36 10.94
C LEU A 37 -7.07 12.22 9.83
N LYS A 38 -7.47 11.84 8.62
CA LYS A 38 -6.55 11.77 7.45
C LYS A 38 -6.00 13.14 7.10
N HIS A 39 -6.85 14.16 7.00
CA HIS A 39 -6.42 15.53 6.69
C HIS A 39 -5.46 16.10 7.74
N LYS A 40 -5.73 15.88 9.04
CA LYS A 40 -4.81 16.27 10.12
C LYS A 40 -3.48 15.52 10.06
N ALA A 41 -3.52 14.23 9.74
CA ALA A 41 -2.32 13.42 9.56
C ALA A 41 -1.45 13.96 8.41
N LEU A 42 -2.07 14.29 7.27
CA LEU A 42 -1.42 14.89 6.11
C LEU A 42 -0.74 16.23 6.49
N GLN A 43 -1.49 17.16 7.08
CA GLN A 43 -0.95 18.48 7.46
C GLN A 43 0.21 18.39 8.46
N LEU A 44 0.10 17.47 9.45
CA LEU A 44 1.18 17.22 10.40
C LEU A 44 2.41 16.63 9.71
N ALA A 45 2.21 15.69 8.77
CA ALA A 45 3.28 15.06 8.02
C ALA A 45 4.04 16.06 7.14
N GLU A 46 3.34 16.94 6.42
CA GLU A 46 3.96 18.02 5.63
C GLU A 46 4.82 18.94 6.50
N THR A 47 4.30 19.34 7.66
CA THR A 47 5.03 20.20 8.61
C THR A 47 6.27 19.50 9.17
N ARG A 48 6.12 18.24 9.61
CA ARG A 48 7.23 17.43 10.15
C ARG A 48 8.29 17.17 9.08
N GLN A 49 7.89 16.92 7.84
CA GLN A 49 8.82 16.69 6.75
C GLN A 49 9.72 17.91 6.51
N GLY A 50 9.18 19.13 6.59
CA GLY A 50 9.97 20.37 6.53
C GLY A 50 11.01 20.46 7.65
N ASN A 51 10.57 20.23 8.90
CA ASN A 51 11.44 20.29 10.07
C ASN A 51 12.55 19.23 10.03
N LEU A 52 12.22 17.98 9.67
CA LEU A 52 13.19 16.89 9.58
C LEU A 52 14.26 17.14 8.51
N LYS A 53 13.87 17.72 7.36
CA LYS A 53 14.84 18.12 6.33
C LYS A 53 15.77 19.23 6.82
N GLN A 54 15.25 20.18 7.61
CA GLN A 54 16.07 21.21 8.25
C GLN A 54 17.03 20.61 9.29
N ASP A 55 16.57 19.65 10.11
CA ASP A 55 17.40 18.97 11.09
C ASP A 55 18.53 18.18 10.44
N LEU A 56 18.25 17.47 9.33
CA LEU A 56 19.28 16.80 8.52
C LEU A 56 20.32 17.80 8.00
N GLN A 57 19.88 18.95 7.47
CA GLN A 57 20.79 19.99 6.97
C GLN A 57 21.66 20.60 8.09
N ILE A 58 21.11 20.80 9.29
CA ILE A 58 21.83 21.35 10.43
C ILE A 58 22.89 20.36 10.94
N LYS A 59 22.53 19.09 11.07
CA LYS A 59 23.42 18.06 11.64
C LYS A 59 24.45 17.54 10.64
N PHE A 60 24.04 17.32 9.39
CA PHE A 60 24.82 16.60 8.39
C PHE A 60 25.12 17.42 7.12
N GLY A 61 24.78 18.70 7.08
CA GLY A 61 25.07 19.58 5.95
C GLY A 61 26.55 19.65 5.57
N TYR A 62 27.45 19.51 6.55
CA TYR A 62 28.89 19.44 6.30
C TYR A 62 29.31 18.13 5.62
N TYR A 63 28.64 17.00 5.90
CA TYR A 63 28.94 15.73 5.22
C TYR A 63 28.64 15.88 3.72
N ALA A 64 27.50 16.49 3.36
CA ALA A 64 27.18 16.81 1.97
C ALA A 64 28.25 17.67 1.27
N GLU A 65 28.88 18.62 1.98
CA GLU A 65 29.99 19.42 1.46
C GLU A 65 31.24 18.57 1.20
N VAL A 66 31.62 17.70 2.13
CA VAL A 66 32.77 16.78 2.00
C VAL A 66 32.56 15.79 0.84
N ARG A 67 31.35 15.25 0.71
CA ARG A 67 30.96 14.34 -0.38
C ARG A 67 31.11 15.01 -1.74
N ARG A 68 30.63 16.25 -1.89
CA ARG A 68 30.81 17.04 -3.12
C ARG A 68 32.28 17.32 -3.42
N MET A 69 33.09 17.53 -2.37
CA MET A 69 34.53 17.76 -2.51
C MET A 69 35.27 16.54 -3.05
N ALA A 70 34.87 15.31 -2.68
CA ALA A 70 35.48 14.09 -3.20
C ALA A 70 35.47 14.05 -4.74
N THR A 71 34.30 14.31 -5.34
CA THR A 71 34.13 14.38 -6.80
C THR A 71 34.93 15.53 -7.40
N GLY A 72 34.92 16.70 -6.75
CA GLY A 72 35.67 17.89 -7.21
C GLY A 72 37.18 17.66 -7.24
N ILE A 73 37.74 16.99 -6.23
CA ILE A 73 39.17 16.64 -6.18
C ILE A 73 39.51 15.68 -7.34
N LEU A 74 38.71 14.62 -7.55
CA LEU A 74 38.98 13.64 -8.60
C LEU A 74 38.95 14.27 -10.02
N GLN A 75 37.98 15.14 -10.28
CA GLN A 75 37.89 15.87 -11.55
C GLN A 75 38.98 16.93 -11.71
N GLY A 76 39.30 17.65 -10.64
CA GLY A 76 40.31 18.69 -10.64
C GLY A 76 41.73 18.17 -10.82
N VAL A 77 42.04 17.01 -10.24
CA VAL A 77 43.33 16.32 -10.41
C VAL A 77 43.51 15.86 -11.85
N ASP A 78 42.45 15.35 -12.50
CA ASP A 78 42.54 14.92 -13.91
C ASP A 78 42.86 16.06 -14.87
N THR A 79 42.30 17.24 -14.61
CA THR A 79 42.50 18.41 -15.47
C THR A 79 43.83 19.11 -15.19
N GLY A 80 44.47 18.81 -14.05
CA GLY A 80 45.73 19.43 -13.63
C GLY A 80 45.61 20.92 -13.30
N ILE A 81 44.39 21.42 -13.07
CA ILE A 81 44.11 22.86 -12.87
C ILE A 81 44.28 23.26 -11.40
N ILE A 82 44.15 22.31 -10.46
CA ILE A 82 44.22 22.60 -9.03
C ILE A 82 45.67 22.53 -8.54
N SER A 83 46.10 23.55 -7.80
CA SER A 83 47.44 23.58 -7.19
C SER A 83 47.56 22.65 -5.98
N ASP A 84 48.78 22.18 -5.73
CA ASP A 84 49.12 21.35 -4.57
C ASP A 84 48.77 22.01 -3.23
N ASP A 85 48.98 23.33 -3.11
CA ASP A 85 48.66 24.10 -1.90
C ASP A 85 47.15 24.20 -1.68
N THR A 86 46.37 24.38 -2.75
CA THR A 86 44.91 24.39 -2.68
C THR A 86 44.38 23.02 -2.25
N LEU A 87 44.87 21.93 -2.85
CA LEU A 87 44.47 20.57 -2.47
C LEU A 87 44.77 20.29 -1.00
N LYS A 88 45.95 20.67 -0.52
CA LYS A 88 46.34 20.51 0.88
C LYS A 88 45.42 21.31 1.81
N PHE A 89 45.32 22.62 1.58
CA PHE A 89 44.57 23.51 2.46
C PHE A 89 43.10 23.08 2.58
N THR A 90 42.45 22.82 1.44
CA THR A 90 41.02 22.49 1.39
C THR A 90 40.72 21.13 2.05
N THR A 91 41.59 20.12 1.88
CA THR A 91 41.39 18.81 2.53
C THR A 91 41.70 18.84 4.03
N GLU A 92 42.71 19.60 4.47
CA GLU A 92 42.99 19.83 5.89
C GLU A 92 41.87 20.61 6.59
N GLU A 93 41.27 21.59 5.90
CA GLU A 93 40.11 22.33 6.41
C GLU A 93 38.90 21.40 6.64
N VAL A 94 38.62 20.49 5.70
CA VAL A 94 37.56 19.49 5.85
C VAL A 94 37.78 18.59 7.07
N MET A 95 39.02 18.19 7.33
CA MET A 95 39.37 17.39 8.50
C MET A 95 39.06 18.12 9.82
N ILE A 96 39.11 19.45 9.83
CA ILE A 96 38.75 20.29 10.99
C ILE A 96 37.22 20.46 11.10
N LYS A 97 36.53 20.67 9.97
CA LYS A 97 35.09 20.94 9.93
C LYS A 97 34.20 19.71 10.15
N ALA A 98 34.68 18.52 9.79
CA ALA A 98 33.95 17.26 9.95
C ALA A 98 34.74 16.27 10.84
N PRO A 99 34.96 16.59 12.13
CA PRO A 99 35.69 15.71 13.02
C PRO A 99 34.89 14.41 13.24
N GLY A 100 35.51 13.26 12.97
CA GLY A 100 34.87 11.95 13.08
C GLY A 100 34.40 11.36 11.75
N TYR A 101 34.21 12.18 10.70
CA TYR A 101 33.77 11.65 9.41
C TYR A 101 34.88 10.85 8.71
N TRP A 102 34.56 9.69 8.14
CA TRP A 102 35.54 8.78 7.53
C TRP A 102 36.13 9.33 6.22
N LEU A 103 35.31 10.04 5.42
CA LEU A 103 35.73 10.53 4.11
C LEU A 103 36.73 11.69 4.24
N ALA A 104 36.68 12.47 5.31
CA ALA A 104 37.60 13.58 5.54
C ALA A 104 39.09 13.17 5.51
N PRO A 105 39.57 12.22 6.34
CA PRO A 105 40.94 11.72 6.25
C PRO A 105 41.21 10.93 4.96
N ALA A 106 40.20 10.31 4.34
CA ALA A 106 40.38 9.66 3.04
C ALA A 106 40.72 10.68 1.93
N LEU A 107 40.09 11.86 1.94
CA LEU A 107 40.41 12.97 1.02
C LEU A 107 41.80 13.56 1.29
N VAL A 108 42.20 13.71 2.56
CA VAL A 108 43.57 14.13 2.91
C VAL A 108 44.59 13.12 2.38
N SER A 109 44.32 11.82 2.53
CA SER A 109 45.17 10.74 2.00
C SER A 109 45.27 10.80 0.48
N LEU A 110 44.14 10.96 -0.22
CA LEU A 110 44.09 11.11 -1.67
C LEU A 110 44.89 12.34 -2.15
N ALA A 111 44.68 13.49 -1.53
CA ALA A 111 45.38 14.73 -1.89
C ALA A 111 46.88 14.66 -1.57
N ALA A 112 47.28 14.07 -0.45
CA ALA A 112 48.68 13.84 -0.13
C ALA A 112 49.34 12.89 -1.14
N TRP A 113 48.62 11.85 -1.56
CA TRP A 113 49.10 10.88 -2.52
C TRP A 113 49.34 11.49 -3.91
N VAL A 114 48.41 12.31 -4.40
CA VAL A 114 48.57 13.06 -5.66
C VAL A 114 49.80 13.97 -5.63
N ARG A 115 50.10 14.56 -4.46
CA ARG A 115 51.27 15.43 -4.23
C ARG A 115 52.56 14.68 -3.89
N ASN A 116 52.57 13.35 -3.98
CA ASN A 116 53.70 12.48 -3.60
C ASN A 116 54.18 12.63 -2.13
N ASP A 117 53.31 13.04 -1.21
CA ASP A 117 53.62 13.09 0.23
C ASP A 117 53.26 11.77 0.92
N LYS A 118 54.21 10.83 0.91
CA LYS A 118 54.02 9.48 1.45
C LYS A 118 53.69 9.47 2.95
N ASN A 119 54.34 10.31 3.75
CA ASN A 119 54.16 10.32 5.21
C ASN A 119 52.74 10.76 5.59
N THR A 120 52.24 11.81 4.95
CA THR A 120 50.87 12.28 5.19
C THR A 120 49.85 11.28 4.63
N THR A 121 50.12 10.69 3.47
CA THR A 121 49.25 9.66 2.86
C THR A 121 49.03 8.49 3.82
N GLU A 122 50.10 7.90 4.36
CA GLU A 122 50.00 6.73 5.24
C GLU A 122 49.28 7.07 6.55
N LYS A 123 49.57 8.22 7.16
CA LYS A 123 48.90 8.66 8.40
C LYS A 123 47.41 8.89 8.18
N ALA A 124 47.06 9.60 7.11
CA ALA A 124 45.66 9.91 6.80
C ALA A 124 44.88 8.66 6.39
N LEU A 125 45.51 7.74 5.62
CA LEU A 125 44.89 6.47 5.27
C LEU A 125 44.60 5.61 6.51
N ASN A 126 45.56 5.49 7.43
CA ASN A 126 45.34 4.73 8.66
C ASN A 126 44.23 5.33 9.53
N GLU A 127 44.13 6.66 9.60
CA GLU A 127 43.04 7.33 10.29
C GLU A 127 41.69 7.12 9.60
N ALA A 128 41.64 7.10 8.27
CA ALA A 128 40.43 6.79 7.51
C ALA A 128 39.95 5.35 7.76
N LEU A 129 40.85 4.37 7.64
CA LEU A 129 40.54 2.95 7.91
C LEU A 129 40.12 2.71 9.36
N LYS A 130 40.63 3.51 10.31
CA LYS A 130 40.22 3.44 11.72
C LYS A 130 38.80 3.97 11.95
N ARG A 131 38.37 4.98 11.18
CA ARG A 131 37.02 5.55 11.28
C ARG A 131 36.00 4.65 10.61
N ASP A 132 36.32 4.19 9.40
CA ASP A 132 35.51 3.24 8.66
C ASP A 132 36.40 2.45 7.69
N ASP A 133 36.63 1.18 8.00
CA ASP A 133 37.51 0.32 7.21
C ASP A 133 36.91 -0.01 5.83
N TYR A 134 35.60 -0.21 5.78
CA TYR A 134 34.90 -0.75 4.63
C TYR A 134 34.61 0.32 3.60
N LYS A 135 34.06 1.47 4.00
CA LYS A 135 33.83 2.61 3.10
C LYS A 135 35.15 3.17 2.58
N THR A 136 36.18 3.24 3.43
CA THR A 136 37.53 3.64 2.99
C THR A 136 38.10 2.66 1.96
N THR A 137 37.95 1.35 2.20
CA THR A 137 38.37 0.31 1.24
C THR A 137 37.64 0.43 -0.09
N LEU A 138 36.32 0.59 -0.08
CA LEU A 138 35.50 0.77 -1.29
C LEU A 138 35.90 2.04 -2.05
N PHE A 139 36.11 3.15 -1.34
CA PHE A 139 36.53 4.41 -1.92
C PHE A 139 37.87 4.27 -2.65
N PHE A 140 38.89 3.74 -1.98
CA PHE A 140 40.20 3.57 -2.61
C PHE A 140 40.20 2.52 -3.71
N MET A 141 39.41 1.45 -3.59
CA MET A 141 39.22 0.47 -4.67
C MET A 141 38.69 1.14 -5.96
N MET A 142 37.66 1.99 -5.84
CA MET A 142 37.06 2.71 -6.96
C MET A 142 37.99 3.79 -7.52
N VAL A 143 38.69 4.53 -6.66
CA VAL A 143 39.70 5.51 -7.10
C VAL A 143 40.84 4.82 -7.86
N MET A 144 41.35 3.69 -7.38
CA MET A 144 42.39 2.93 -8.09
C MET A 144 41.88 2.42 -9.44
N ARG A 145 40.62 1.97 -9.52
CA ARG A 145 40.00 1.57 -10.78
C ARG A 145 39.87 2.74 -11.75
N ARG A 146 39.42 3.90 -11.28
CA ARG A 146 39.28 5.13 -12.05
C ARG A 146 40.61 5.61 -12.66
N LEU A 147 41.71 5.39 -11.94
CA LEU A 147 43.06 5.72 -12.37
C LEU A 147 43.74 4.58 -13.15
N ALA A 148 42.97 3.59 -13.63
CA ALA A 148 43.42 2.43 -14.40
C ALA A 148 44.47 1.54 -13.68
N ARG A 149 44.58 1.63 -12.34
CA ARG A 149 45.44 0.78 -11.52
C ARG A 149 44.73 -0.53 -11.14
N ASN A 150 44.51 -1.37 -12.14
CA ASN A 150 43.67 -2.56 -12.04
C ASN A 150 44.15 -3.56 -10.97
N GLU A 151 45.45 -3.79 -10.88
CA GLU A 151 46.02 -4.70 -9.87
C GLU A 151 45.81 -4.18 -8.45
N SER A 152 45.98 -2.88 -8.22
CA SER A 152 45.75 -2.26 -6.91
C SER A 152 44.26 -2.29 -6.55
N SER A 153 43.38 -2.02 -7.52
CA SER A 153 41.93 -2.13 -7.32
C SER A 153 41.51 -3.55 -6.96
N LEU A 154 42.06 -4.57 -7.63
CA LEU A 154 41.79 -5.97 -7.32
C LEU A 154 42.25 -6.34 -5.90
N LYS A 155 43.41 -5.88 -5.45
CA LYS A 155 43.89 -6.12 -4.07
C LYS A 155 42.96 -5.51 -3.03
N TRP A 156 42.43 -4.31 -3.28
CA TRP A 156 41.42 -3.71 -2.39
C TRP A 156 40.11 -4.49 -2.39
N LEU A 157 39.69 -5.02 -3.54
CA LEU A 157 38.50 -5.88 -3.63
C LEU A 157 38.69 -7.22 -2.89
N GLU A 158 39.85 -7.85 -3.04
CA GLU A 158 40.20 -9.07 -2.30
C GLU A 158 40.18 -8.82 -0.79
N ARG A 159 40.81 -7.73 -0.34
CA ARG A 159 40.76 -7.28 1.05
C ARG A 159 39.32 -7.09 1.51
N TYR A 160 38.50 -6.40 0.72
CA TYR A 160 37.11 -6.13 1.06
C TYR A 160 36.35 -7.43 1.34
N PHE A 161 36.41 -8.40 0.42
CA PHE A 161 35.73 -9.70 0.57
C PHE A 161 36.26 -10.54 1.75
N MET A 162 37.54 -10.44 2.12
CA MET A 162 38.09 -11.16 3.28
C MET A 162 37.44 -10.75 4.61
N HIS A 163 36.85 -9.56 4.68
CA HIS A 163 36.23 -9.03 5.88
C HIS A 163 34.70 -9.01 5.84
N GLN A 164 34.08 -9.49 4.76
CA GLN A 164 32.63 -9.52 4.64
C GLN A 164 32.02 -10.74 5.35
N ASN A 165 30.86 -10.53 5.96
CA ASN A 165 30.02 -11.60 6.51
C ASN A 165 28.65 -11.58 5.81
N PRO A 166 28.25 -12.64 5.08
CA PRO A 166 26.97 -12.66 4.37
C PRO A 166 25.72 -12.53 5.25
N HIS A 167 25.82 -12.78 6.56
CA HIS A 167 24.72 -12.57 7.51
C HIS A 167 24.66 -11.14 8.05
N ASN A 168 25.70 -10.34 7.81
CA ASN A 168 25.89 -9.03 8.41
C ASN A 168 26.79 -8.18 7.51
N LEU A 169 26.24 -7.79 6.38
CA LEU A 169 26.84 -6.90 5.38
C LEU A 169 26.40 -5.47 5.62
N ASP A 170 27.33 -4.53 5.45
CA ASP A 170 26.97 -3.11 5.39
C ASP A 170 26.22 -2.80 4.08
N ARG A 171 25.38 -1.78 4.14
CA ARG A 171 24.57 -1.32 2.99
C ARG A 171 25.44 -0.98 1.77
N GLU A 172 26.66 -0.49 1.98
CA GLU A 172 27.59 -0.13 0.93
C GLU A 172 28.05 -1.32 0.07
N PHE A 173 27.76 -2.57 0.44
CA PHE A 173 27.98 -3.71 -0.46
C PHE A 173 27.21 -3.55 -1.79
N ILE A 174 26.12 -2.78 -1.82
CA ILE A 174 25.39 -2.44 -3.05
C ILE A 174 26.28 -1.79 -4.12
N ILE A 175 27.35 -1.10 -3.72
CA ILE A 175 28.34 -0.47 -4.60
C ILE A 175 29.11 -1.53 -5.41
N ILE A 176 29.34 -2.71 -4.84
CA ILE A 176 29.98 -3.82 -5.55
C ILE A 176 29.03 -4.40 -6.61
N LEU A 177 27.74 -4.56 -6.25
CA LEU A 177 26.71 -5.00 -7.19
C LEU A 177 26.60 -4.03 -8.37
N GLU A 178 26.50 -2.72 -8.07
CA GLU A 178 26.47 -1.65 -9.06
C GLU A 178 27.68 -1.66 -9.99
N ALA A 179 28.88 -1.87 -9.44
CA ALA A 179 30.09 -1.88 -10.23
C ALA A 179 30.20 -3.09 -11.18
N VAL A 180 29.55 -4.20 -10.86
CA VAL A 180 29.48 -5.36 -11.75
C VAL A 180 28.37 -5.26 -12.79
N THR A 181 27.20 -4.75 -12.40
CA THR A 181 26.07 -4.57 -13.34
C THR A 181 26.38 -3.54 -14.42
N THR A 182 27.09 -2.47 -14.06
CA THR A 182 27.56 -1.43 -15.00
C THR A 182 28.76 -1.87 -15.83
N GLY A 183 29.45 -2.95 -15.43
CA GLY A 183 30.62 -3.47 -16.14
C GLY A 183 31.90 -2.66 -15.93
N VAL A 184 31.97 -1.83 -14.87
CA VAL A 184 33.19 -1.05 -14.59
C VAL A 184 34.32 -1.93 -14.09
N PHE A 185 34.06 -3.10 -13.51
CA PHE A 185 35.12 -4.01 -13.04
C PHE A 185 35.75 -4.89 -14.13
N PRO A 186 37.06 -5.18 -14.04
CA PRO A 186 37.73 -6.11 -14.97
C PRO A 186 37.26 -7.56 -14.77
N PRO A 187 37.50 -8.46 -15.75
CA PRO A 187 37.08 -9.88 -15.67
C PRO A 187 37.46 -10.61 -14.39
N ALA A 188 38.68 -10.41 -13.87
CA ALA A 188 39.14 -11.06 -12.64
C ALA A 188 38.32 -10.63 -11.40
N ALA A 189 37.98 -9.35 -11.29
CA ALA A 189 37.14 -8.83 -10.21
C ALA A 189 35.70 -9.36 -10.31
N ARG A 190 35.15 -9.48 -11.52
CA ARG A 190 33.85 -10.11 -11.76
C ARG A 190 33.83 -11.58 -11.30
N GLN A 191 34.87 -12.34 -11.66
CA GLN A 191 34.98 -13.75 -11.25
C GLN A 191 35.05 -13.90 -9.72
N LEU A 192 35.84 -13.05 -9.05
CA LEU A 192 35.95 -13.05 -7.59
C LEU A 192 34.58 -12.79 -6.94
N MET A 193 33.82 -11.81 -7.44
CA MET A 193 32.48 -11.52 -6.93
C MET A 193 31.52 -12.69 -7.14
N MET A 194 31.47 -13.26 -8.34
CA MET A 194 30.55 -14.38 -8.66
C MET A 194 30.78 -15.59 -7.74
N ILE A 195 32.04 -15.90 -7.43
CA ILE A 195 32.39 -16.99 -6.51
C ILE A 195 31.87 -16.69 -5.10
N ASN A 196 32.12 -15.48 -4.58
CA ASN A 196 31.69 -15.10 -3.23
C ASN A 196 30.16 -15.05 -3.11
N VAL A 197 29.48 -14.37 -4.05
CA VAL A 197 28.01 -14.28 -4.08
C VAL A 197 27.37 -15.65 -4.14
N LYS A 198 27.88 -16.55 -4.99
CA LYS A 198 27.38 -17.92 -5.07
C LYS A 198 27.55 -18.66 -3.74
N ASN A 199 28.73 -18.59 -3.13
CA ASN A 199 28.98 -19.22 -1.84
C ASN A 199 28.08 -18.66 -0.72
N TRP A 200 27.81 -17.36 -0.75
CA TRP A 200 26.91 -16.71 0.21
C TRP A 200 25.46 -17.12 0.02
N LEU A 201 24.99 -17.19 -1.23
CA LEU A 201 23.66 -17.74 -1.54
C LEU A 201 23.56 -19.17 -0.99
N ASP A 202 24.52 -20.04 -1.35
CA ASP A 202 24.56 -21.43 -0.88
C ASP A 202 24.60 -21.53 0.65
N GLN A 203 25.26 -20.59 1.35
CA GLN A 203 25.32 -20.54 2.81
C GLN A 203 24.00 -20.09 3.44
N LEU A 204 23.40 -19.00 2.94
CA LEU A 204 22.19 -18.40 3.51
C LEU A 204 20.93 -19.23 3.22
N THR A 205 20.93 -19.98 2.11
CA THR A 205 19.78 -20.82 1.73
C THR A 205 19.82 -22.23 2.32
N GLN A 206 20.79 -22.55 3.20
CA GLN A 206 20.86 -23.87 3.85
C GLN A 206 19.80 -24.09 4.95
N GLY A 207 19.14 -23.03 5.44
CA GLY A 207 18.12 -23.12 6.49
C GLY A 207 16.74 -22.66 6.03
N ASP A 208 15.69 -23.44 6.37
CA ASP A 208 14.31 -23.16 5.96
C ASP A 208 13.74 -21.87 6.58
N THR A 209 14.15 -21.50 7.80
CA THR A 209 13.61 -20.33 8.51
C THR A 209 13.85 -19.05 7.73
N PHE A 210 15.06 -18.88 7.22
CA PHE A 210 15.50 -17.65 6.58
C PHE A 210 14.80 -17.43 5.22
N ILE A 211 14.64 -18.51 4.44
CA ILE A 211 13.89 -18.47 3.16
C ILE A 211 12.42 -18.11 3.41
N ASN A 212 11.82 -18.65 4.48
CA ASN A 212 10.43 -18.34 4.81
C ASN A 212 10.23 -16.87 5.22
N GLU A 213 11.18 -16.26 5.93
CA GLU A 213 11.14 -14.83 6.28
C GLU A 213 11.20 -13.94 5.03
N GLN A 214 12.15 -14.22 4.12
CA GLN A 214 12.26 -13.49 2.86
C GLN A 214 10.98 -13.64 2.02
N LYS A 215 10.45 -14.86 1.90
CA LYS A 215 9.18 -15.14 1.22
C LYS A 215 8.02 -14.33 1.81
N LEU A 216 7.92 -14.27 3.13
CA LEU A 216 6.86 -13.51 3.81
C LEU A 216 6.99 -12.00 3.54
N GLN A 217 8.22 -11.47 3.49
CA GLN A 217 8.44 -10.07 3.14
C GLN A 217 7.99 -9.75 1.72
N TRP A 218 8.27 -10.62 0.75
CA TRP A 218 7.77 -10.50 -0.62
C TRP A 218 6.25 -10.55 -0.71
N VAL A 219 5.59 -11.45 0.05
CA VAL A 219 4.11 -11.49 0.12
C VAL A 219 3.56 -10.17 0.66
N LYS A 220 4.12 -9.63 1.75
CA LYS A 220 3.71 -8.33 2.32
C LYS A 220 3.90 -7.18 1.33
N PHE A 221 4.99 -7.20 0.56
CA PHE A 221 5.23 -6.21 -0.48
C PHE A 221 4.16 -6.25 -1.57
N PHE A 222 3.76 -7.46 -2.01
CA PHE A 222 2.65 -7.59 -2.96
C PHE A 222 1.33 -7.07 -2.39
N GLU A 223 1.01 -7.40 -1.14
CA GLU A 223 -0.19 -6.89 -0.44
C GLU A 223 -0.18 -5.36 -0.34
N ALA A 224 0.99 -4.75 -0.06
CA ALA A 224 1.15 -3.30 0.07
C ALA A 224 1.01 -2.55 -1.26
N LEU A 225 1.35 -3.18 -2.40
CA LEU A 225 1.21 -2.59 -3.73
C LEU A 225 -0.23 -2.57 -4.26
N GLY A 226 -1.16 -3.27 -3.61
CA GLY A 226 -2.55 -3.32 -4.05
C GLY A 226 -3.19 -1.93 -4.12
N PRO A 227 -4.07 -1.67 -5.11
CA PRO A 227 -4.65 -0.36 -5.33
C PRO A 227 -5.51 0.10 -4.14
N LEU A 228 -5.71 1.42 -4.02
CA LEU A 228 -6.73 1.96 -3.12
C LEU A 228 -8.13 1.58 -3.61
N SER A 229 -9.11 1.55 -2.69
CA SER A 229 -10.50 1.30 -3.08
C SER A 229 -11.03 2.43 -3.96
N GLU A 230 -11.76 2.05 -5.02
CA GLU A 230 -12.33 2.97 -6.02
C GLU A 230 -13.85 3.17 -5.84
N GLY A 231 -14.49 2.54 -4.84
CA GLY A 231 -15.94 2.70 -4.57
C GLY A 231 -16.86 2.28 -5.73
N LYS A 232 -16.44 1.31 -6.55
CA LYS A 232 -17.11 0.93 -7.81
C LYS A 232 -18.46 0.21 -7.64
N TYR A 233 -18.68 -0.43 -6.50
CA TYR A 233 -19.86 -1.28 -6.23
C TYR A 233 -20.68 -0.72 -5.05
N PRO A 234 -21.40 0.40 -5.26
CA PRO A 234 -22.07 1.12 -4.18
C PRO A 234 -23.22 0.35 -3.52
N LEU A 235 -23.89 -0.56 -4.25
CA LEU A 235 -24.96 -1.37 -3.65
C LEU A 235 -24.37 -2.51 -2.83
N LEU A 236 -23.31 -3.17 -3.30
CA LEU A 236 -22.60 -4.17 -2.50
C LEU A 236 -21.97 -3.54 -1.25
N GLU A 237 -21.34 -2.37 -1.38
CA GLU A 237 -20.78 -1.63 -0.25
C GLU A 237 -21.82 -1.36 0.84
N LYS A 238 -23.05 -1.03 0.43
CA LYS A 238 -24.12 -0.68 1.36
C LYS A 238 -24.88 -1.88 1.91
N PHE A 239 -25.10 -2.92 1.11
CA PHE A 239 -26.06 -3.99 1.44
C PHE A 239 -25.40 -5.37 1.59
N ALA A 240 -24.14 -5.56 1.21
CA ALA A 240 -23.42 -6.80 1.44
C ALA A 240 -22.79 -6.82 2.84
N SER A 241 -23.19 -7.79 3.66
CA SER A 241 -22.69 -7.97 5.02
C SER A 241 -21.21 -8.37 5.05
N ASN A 242 -20.71 -8.94 3.95
CA ASN A 242 -19.32 -9.36 3.77
C ASN A 242 -18.55 -8.50 2.76
N TRP A 243 -19.00 -7.25 2.53
CA TRP A 243 -18.37 -6.32 1.57
C TRP A 243 -16.86 -6.20 1.74
N ASN A 244 -16.36 -5.98 2.97
CA ASN A 244 -14.93 -5.85 3.23
C ASN A 244 -14.11 -7.06 2.74
N HIS A 245 -14.66 -8.28 2.77
CA HIS A 245 -13.96 -9.45 2.25
C HIS A 245 -13.95 -9.47 0.71
N LEU A 246 -15.06 -9.10 0.07
CA LEU A 246 -15.17 -9.01 -1.38
C LEU A 246 -14.22 -7.94 -1.93
N GLU A 247 -14.28 -6.74 -1.35
CA GLU A 247 -13.43 -5.61 -1.72
C GLU A 247 -11.94 -5.96 -1.59
N ASN A 248 -11.54 -6.57 -0.48
CA ASN A 248 -10.15 -7.01 -0.29
C ASN A 248 -9.74 -8.07 -1.31
N SER A 249 -10.57 -9.07 -1.62
CA SER A 249 -10.23 -10.07 -2.63
C SER A 249 -10.10 -9.48 -4.04
N LEU A 250 -10.97 -8.52 -4.42
CA LEU A 250 -10.83 -7.82 -5.69
C LEU A 250 -9.58 -6.95 -5.74
N LYS A 251 -9.24 -6.27 -4.65
CA LYS A 251 -7.99 -5.52 -4.53
C LYS A 251 -6.78 -6.43 -4.78
N GLU A 252 -6.75 -7.59 -4.15
CA GLU A 252 -5.67 -8.57 -4.34
C GLU A 252 -5.59 -9.09 -5.78
N ALA A 253 -6.73 -9.36 -6.43
CA ALA A 253 -6.76 -9.74 -7.85
C ALA A 253 -6.18 -8.64 -8.75
N LYS A 254 -6.57 -7.38 -8.51
CA LYS A 254 -6.05 -6.20 -9.24
C LYS A 254 -4.54 -5.98 -9.02
N THR A 255 -3.98 -6.41 -7.90
CA THR A 255 -2.55 -6.32 -7.62
C THR A 255 -1.72 -6.99 -8.71
N HIS A 256 -2.18 -8.09 -9.33
CA HIS A 256 -1.43 -8.78 -10.38
C HIS A 256 -1.06 -7.87 -11.56
N ASN A 257 -1.97 -7.04 -12.05
CA ASN A 257 -1.69 -6.08 -13.13
C ASN A 257 -0.65 -5.01 -12.71
N ILE A 258 -0.67 -4.60 -11.45
CA ILE A 258 0.32 -3.66 -10.89
C ILE A 258 1.70 -4.32 -10.84
N LEU A 259 1.77 -5.56 -10.34
CA LEU A 259 3.01 -6.34 -10.30
C LEU A 259 3.58 -6.56 -11.70
N GLU A 260 2.74 -6.88 -12.68
CA GLU A 260 3.15 -7.03 -14.06
C GLU A 260 3.86 -5.77 -14.58
N LYS A 261 3.23 -4.61 -14.41
CA LYS A 261 3.81 -3.32 -14.81
C LYS A 261 5.09 -3.00 -14.05
N HIS A 262 5.11 -3.28 -12.74
CA HIS A 262 6.28 -3.07 -11.89
C HIS A 262 7.49 -3.87 -12.39
N PHE A 263 7.35 -5.19 -12.52
CA PHE A 263 8.45 -6.04 -12.96
C PHE A 263 8.83 -5.81 -14.43
N LYS A 264 7.87 -5.51 -15.32
CA LYS A 264 8.18 -5.08 -16.70
C LYS A 264 9.04 -3.82 -16.73
N SER A 265 8.76 -2.85 -15.87
CA SER A 265 9.56 -1.61 -15.75
C SER A 265 10.99 -1.92 -15.30
N ILE A 266 11.16 -2.83 -14.35
CA ILE A 266 12.49 -3.26 -13.88
C ILE A 266 13.26 -3.96 -15.00
N ILE A 267 12.65 -4.94 -15.67
CA ILE A 267 13.30 -5.74 -16.72
C ILE A 267 13.64 -4.88 -17.95
N SER A 268 12.76 -3.95 -18.33
CA SER A 268 12.98 -3.07 -19.48
C SER A 268 13.99 -1.94 -19.22
N SER A 269 14.43 -1.78 -17.98
CA SER A 269 15.46 -0.79 -17.61
C SER A 269 16.82 -1.23 -18.13
N SER A 270 17.13 -0.93 -19.39
CA SER A 270 18.48 -1.10 -19.93
C SER A 270 19.43 -0.10 -19.28
N ALA A 271 20.55 -0.56 -18.72
CA ALA A 271 21.61 0.39 -18.37
C ALA A 271 22.04 1.15 -19.63
N ASP A 272 22.22 2.46 -19.50
CA ASP A 272 22.89 3.24 -20.52
C ASP A 272 24.40 2.93 -20.49
N TYR A 273 24.77 1.80 -21.10
CA TYR A 273 26.15 1.36 -21.27
C TYR A 273 26.92 2.20 -22.32
N SER A 274 26.33 3.27 -22.87
CA SER A 274 27.04 4.19 -23.77
C SER A 274 28.04 5.08 -23.02
N LYS A 275 27.85 5.25 -21.70
CA LYS A 275 28.74 6.03 -20.85
C LYS A 275 30.13 5.40 -20.79
N GLY A 276 31.16 6.24 -20.87
CA GLY A 276 32.54 5.79 -20.66
C GLY A 276 32.74 5.29 -19.22
N VAL A 277 33.61 4.30 -19.04
CA VAL A 277 33.93 3.66 -17.74
C VAL A 277 34.24 4.69 -16.64
N LYS A 278 34.93 5.79 -16.98
CA LYS A 278 35.28 6.85 -16.04
C LYS A 278 34.05 7.59 -15.49
N VAL A 279 33.05 7.85 -16.34
CA VAL A 279 31.79 8.50 -15.94
C VAL A 279 30.97 7.58 -15.04
N GLN A 280 30.89 6.29 -15.38
CA GLN A 280 30.21 5.30 -14.54
C GLN A 280 30.90 5.16 -13.17
N LEU A 281 32.23 5.17 -13.12
CA LEU A 281 32.96 5.16 -11.85
C LEU A 281 32.73 6.43 -11.03
N ASP A 282 32.62 7.61 -11.66
CA ASP A 282 32.28 8.85 -10.97
C ASP A 282 30.85 8.81 -10.39
N GLU A 283 29.90 8.20 -11.11
CA GLU A 283 28.52 7.98 -10.61
C GLU A 283 28.50 7.00 -9.43
N ILE A 284 29.24 5.89 -9.50
CA ILE A 284 29.34 4.91 -8.42
C ILE A 284 30.08 5.48 -7.20
N LEU A 285 31.13 6.26 -7.42
CA LEU A 285 31.83 6.98 -6.35
C LEU A 285 30.91 8.01 -5.71
N SER A 286 30.15 8.76 -6.52
CA SER A 286 29.13 9.68 -6.03
C SER A 286 28.14 8.91 -5.15
N LEU A 287 27.61 7.79 -5.62
CA LEU A 287 26.68 6.95 -4.88
C LEU A 287 27.25 6.50 -3.53
N LEU A 288 28.48 5.96 -3.52
CA LEU A 288 29.17 5.55 -2.29
C LEU A 288 29.29 6.69 -1.29
N VAL A 289 29.65 7.90 -1.74
CA VAL A 289 29.83 9.02 -0.82
C VAL A 289 28.49 9.67 -0.47
N THR A 290 27.49 9.69 -1.35
CA THR A 290 26.21 10.39 -1.12
C THR A 290 25.18 9.56 -0.38
N ASN A 291 25.28 8.23 -0.42
CA ASN A 291 24.45 7.36 0.39
C ASN A 291 24.54 7.76 1.86
N PHE A 292 23.40 7.72 2.55
CA PHE A 292 23.31 8.17 3.93
C PHE A 292 24.22 7.33 4.82
N ASP A 293 25.05 8.00 5.60
CA ASP A 293 25.87 7.33 6.62
C ASP A 293 24.97 6.89 7.80
N ASP A 294 25.44 5.96 8.61
CA ASP A 294 24.60 5.28 9.62
C ASP A 294 24.01 6.26 10.65
N GLU A 295 24.75 7.32 10.96
CA GLU A 295 24.33 8.41 11.83
C GLU A 295 23.09 9.17 11.31
N GLU A 296 22.84 9.15 10.00
CA GLU A 296 21.70 9.81 9.35
C GLU A 296 20.44 8.95 9.35
N LEU A 297 20.56 7.62 9.46
CA LEU A 297 19.47 6.66 9.25
C LEU A 297 18.21 6.96 10.09
N PRO A 298 18.30 7.27 11.40
CA PRO A 298 17.10 7.51 12.21
C PRO A 298 16.29 8.74 11.76
N LEU A 299 16.95 9.74 11.17
CA LEU A 299 16.24 10.90 10.61
C LEU A 299 15.71 10.60 9.20
N GLN A 300 16.45 9.84 8.39
CA GLN A 300 15.99 9.43 7.07
C GLN A 300 14.75 8.52 7.15
N GLU A 301 14.72 7.59 8.11
CA GLU A 301 13.56 6.73 8.39
C GLU A 301 12.32 7.58 8.69
N GLN A 302 12.45 8.60 9.55
CA GLN A 302 11.36 9.52 9.87
C GLN A 302 10.93 10.35 8.65
N VAL A 303 11.87 10.83 7.83
CA VAL A 303 11.56 11.56 6.59
C VAL A 303 10.76 10.66 5.64
N ARG A 304 11.18 9.41 5.46
CA ARG A 304 10.50 8.43 4.60
C ARG A 304 9.10 8.14 5.11
N PHE A 305 8.92 7.91 6.41
CA PHE A 305 7.60 7.66 6.97
C PHE A 305 6.62 8.84 6.75
N ASN A 306 7.07 10.08 6.96
CA ASN A 306 6.21 11.25 6.70
C ASN A 306 5.94 11.43 5.20
N GLN A 307 6.88 11.10 4.31
CA GLN A 307 6.63 11.06 2.86
C GLN A 307 5.54 10.05 2.51
N LEU A 308 5.57 8.86 3.10
CA LEU A 308 4.56 7.83 2.86
C LEU A 308 3.17 8.27 3.33
N ILE A 309 3.05 8.95 4.48
CA ILE A 309 1.78 9.52 4.93
C ILE A 309 1.24 10.53 3.92
N ILE A 310 2.11 11.36 3.33
CA ILE A 310 1.71 12.33 2.30
C ILE A 310 1.28 11.63 1.02
N GLN A 311 2.04 10.62 0.56
CA GLN A 311 1.73 9.84 -0.64
C GLN A 311 0.42 9.05 -0.50
N MET A 312 0.05 8.65 0.72
CA MET A 312 -1.17 7.92 1.03
C MET A 312 -2.31 8.83 1.52
N ASP A 313 -2.25 10.13 1.21
CA ASP A 313 -3.30 11.12 1.52
C ASP A 313 -3.74 11.12 2.99
N GLY A 314 -2.77 11.01 3.90
CA GLY A 314 -3.00 10.99 5.34
C GLY A 314 -3.39 9.63 5.92
N ASP A 315 -3.49 8.58 5.11
CA ASP A 315 -3.74 7.22 5.58
C ASP A 315 -2.49 6.62 6.25
N LYS A 316 -2.41 6.80 7.58
CA LYS A 316 -1.29 6.32 8.39
C LYS A 316 -1.16 4.80 8.40
N THR A 317 -2.26 4.06 8.31
CA THR A 317 -2.22 2.60 8.35
C THR A 317 -1.61 2.07 7.06
N ALA A 318 -2.03 2.60 5.91
CA ALA A 318 -1.43 2.28 4.62
C ALA A 318 0.05 2.70 4.58
N ALA A 319 0.39 3.90 5.08
CA ALA A 319 1.77 4.35 5.14
C ALA A 319 2.66 3.47 6.04
N GLN A 320 2.14 3.04 7.19
CA GLN A 320 2.87 2.14 8.10
C GLN A 320 3.09 0.76 7.46
N ALA A 321 2.10 0.23 6.73
CA ALA A 321 2.26 -1.05 6.05
C ALA A 321 3.41 -1.01 5.01
N VAL A 322 3.55 0.09 4.26
CA VAL A 322 4.68 0.28 3.33
C VAL A 322 5.99 0.46 4.11
N MET A 323 5.98 1.25 5.18
CA MET A 323 7.17 1.47 6.01
C MET A 323 7.69 0.17 6.64
N ASP A 324 6.79 -0.70 7.11
CA ASP A 324 7.13 -2.00 7.67
C ASP A 324 7.76 -2.93 6.64
N ALA A 325 7.37 -2.82 5.37
CA ALA A 325 7.98 -3.57 4.26
C ALA A 325 9.38 -3.05 3.89
N GLU A 326 9.61 -1.75 4.02
CA GLU A 326 10.87 -1.05 3.72
C GLU A 326 11.82 -0.91 4.92
N LYS A 327 11.40 -1.31 6.13
CA LYS A 327 12.11 -1.01 7.38
C LYS A 327 13.58 -1.39 7.37
N HIS A 328 13.90 -2.57 6.84
CA HIS A 328 15.26 -3.10 6.77
C HIS A 328 16.20 -2.32 5.84
N ILE A 329 15.71 -1.34 5.07
CA ILE A 329 16.55 -0.40 4.31
C ILE A 329 17.33 0.53 5.25
N PHE A 330 16.79 0.78 6.44
CA PHE A 330 17.35 1.69 7.45
C PHE A 330 18.17 0.97 8.52
N ASP A 331 18.38 -0.35 8.38
CA ASP A 331 19.31 -1.09 9.23
C ASP A 331 20.75 -0.84 8.77
N GLU A 332 21.68 -0.63 9.70
CA GLU A 332 23.10 -0.39 9.38
C GLU A 332 23.71 -1.59 8.64
N GLN A 333 23.35 -2.80 9.09
CA GLN A 333 23.82 -4.07 8.55
C GLN A 333 22.66 -5.03 8.35
N VAL A 334 22.71 -5.74 7.22
CA VAL A 334 21.70 -6.71 6.81
C VAL A 334 22.38 -7.94 6.21
N ASP A 335 21.70 -9.07 6.15
CA ASP A 335 22.22 -10.19 5.37
C ASP A 335 22.15 -9.91 3.85
N PHE A 336 22.87 -10.72 3.07
CA PHE A 336 22.95 -10.53 1.63
C PHE A 336 21.60 -10.65 0.91
N LEU A 337 20.69 -11.52 1.35
CA LEU A 337 19.39 -11.69 0.67
C LEU A 337 18.49 -10.49 0.97
N GLN A 338 18.52 -9.99 2.21
CA GLN A 338 17.82 -8.78 2.60
C GLN A 338 18.34 -7.56 1.82
N LEU A 339 19.65 -7.47 1.57
CA LEU A 339 20.23 -6.41 0.74
C LEU A 339 19.66 -6.44 -0.70
N LEU A 340 19.50 -7.63 -1.29
CA LEU A 340 18.86 -7.79 -2.59
C LEU A 340 17.37 -7.43 -2.55
N THR A 341 16.66 -7.83 -1.50
CA THR A 341 15.23 -7.46 -1.29
C THR A 341 15.06 -5.94 -1.18
N ASN A 342 15.92 -5.28 -0.39
CA ASN A 342 15.94 -3.82 -0.24
C ASN A 342 16.16 -3.12 -1.59
N ALA A 343 17.19 -3.54 -2.33
CA ALA A 343 17.48 -3.00 -3.67
C ALA A 343 16.35 -3.26 -4.68
N SER A 344 15.63 -4.37 -4.52
CA SER A 344 14.49 -4.72 -5.37
C SER A 344 13.26 -3.85 -5.06
N PHE A 345 12.96 -3.60 -3.79
CA PHE A 345 11.78 -2.84 -3.36
C PHE A 345 11.95 -1.35 -3.63
N ASN A 346 13.08 -0.79 -3.21
CA ASN A 346 13.36 0.63 -3.32
C ASN A 346 14.83 0.87 -3.64
N PRO A 347 15.19 0.86 -4.94
CA PRO A 347 16.58 0.99 -5.34
C PRO A 347 17.16 2.35 -4.93
N GLU A 348 16.39 3.43 -5.03
CA GLU A 348 16.87 4.79 -4.71
C GLU A 348 17.27 4.92 -3.24
N LEU A 349 16.42 4.46 -2.31
CA LEU A 349 16.74 4.50 -0.87
C LEU A 349 17.84 3.51 -0.48
N SER A 350 17.96 2.40 -1.20
CA SER A 350 19.02 1.40 -0.99
C SER A 350 20.34 1.79 -1.66
N GLY A 351 20.40 2.93 -2.35
CA GLY A 351 21.60 3.37 -3.05
C GLY A 351 21.96 2.49 -4.25
N ALA A 352 20.96 1.98 -4.97
CA ALA A 352 21.09 1.16 -6.17
C ALA A 352 20.51 1.87 -7.40
N THR A 353 21.04 1.60 -8.60
CA THR A 353 20.39 2.02 -9.84
C THR A 353 19.33 1.02 -10.29
N LYS A 354 18.54 1.38 -11.30
CA LYS A 354 17.57 0.47 -11.94
C LYS A 354 18.22 -0.79 -12.52
N VAL A 355 19.49 -0.71 -12.92
CA VAL A 355 20.24 -1.86 -13.43
C VAL A 355 20.53 -2.84 -12.31
N THR A 356 20.95 -2.32 -11.16
CA THR A 356 21.21 -3.11 -9.96
C THR A 356 19.93 -3.65 -9.34
N GLN A 357 18.82 -2.90 -9.43
CA GLN A 357 17.48 -3.40 -9.10
C GLN A 357 17.16 -4.65 -9.94
N ALA A 358 17.41 -4.60 -11.25
CA ALA A 358 17.14 -5.73 -12.14
C ALA A 358 18.01 -6.96 -11.84
N LEU A 359 19.30 -6.75 -11.54
CA LEU A 359 20.17 -7.83 -11.05
C LEU A 359 19.63 -8.41 -9.73
N ALA A 360 19.25 -7.57 -8.76
CA ALA A 360 18.73 -8.03 -7.49
C ALA A 360 17.47 -8.89 -7.66
N VAL A 361 16.51 -8.43 -8.48
CA VAL A 361 15.31 -9.19 -8.84
C VAL A 361 15.68 -10.51 -9.52
N SER A 362 16.68 -10.52 -10.40
CA SER A 362 17.09 -11.74 -11.10
C SER A 362 17.72 -12.77 -10.18
N ILE A 363 18.49 -12.35 -9.17
CA ILE A 363 19.09 -13.25 -8.17
C ILE A 363 18.00 -13.77 -7.22
N SER A 364 17.07 -12.91 -6.81
CA SER A 364 15.95 -13.26 -5.91
C SER A 364 14.79 -13.98 -6.61
N GLN A 365 14.87 -14.17 -7.93
CA GLN A 365 13.79 -14.69 -8.77
C GLN A 365 13.10 -15.95 -8.21
N PRO A 366 13.82 -16.98 -7.72
CA PRO A 366 13.15 -18.20 -7.26
C PRO A 366 12.19 -17.93 -6.09
N TRP A 367 12.57 -17.02 -5.20
CA TRP A 367 11.80 -16.68 -4.00
C TRP A 367 10.65 -15.73 -4.32
N ILE A 368 10.86 -14.82 -5.27
CA ILE A 368 9.81 -13.93 -5.79
C ILE A 368 8.70 -14.76 -6.44
N VAL A 369 9.05 -15.76 -7.26
CA VAL A 369 8.09 -16.68 -7.89
C VAL A 369 7.31 -17.47 -6.84
N GLU A 370 8.00 -18.01 -5.83
CA GLU A 370 7.34 -18.75 -4.76
C GLU A 370 6.42 -17.88 -3.89
N ALA A 371 6.88 -16.68 -3.54
CA ALA A 371 6.08 -15.69 -2.83
C ALA A 371 4.85 -15.29 -3.65
N HIS A 372 4.99 -15.08 -4.96
CA HIS A 372 3.87 -14.74 -5.84
C HIS A 372 2.85 -15.88 -5.88
N ASN A 373 3.30 -17.14 -6.05
CA ASN A 373 2.41 -18.30 -6.00
C ASN A 373 1.68 -18.41 -4.65
N THR A 374 2.35 -18.06 -3.56
CA THR A 374 1.76 -18.06 -2.21
C THR A 374 0.72 -16.96 -2.06
N PHE A 375 1.04 -15.73 -2.50
CA PHE A 375 0.12 -14.61 -2.53
C PHE A 375 -1.13 -14.94 -3.36
N THR A 376 -0.96 -15.45 -4.58
CA THR A 376 -2.08 -15.87 -5.45
C THR A 376 -2.92 -16.97 -4.79
N ALA A 377 -2.30 -17.99 -4.20
CA ALA A 377 -3.03 -19.06 -3.53
C ALA A 377 -3.81 -18.56 -2.31
N GLN A 378 -3.22 -17.66 -1.51
CA GLN A 378 -3.90 -17.04 -0.39
C GLN A 378 -5.06 -16.18 -0.85
N SER A 379 -4.86 -15.36 -1.89
CA SER A 379 -5.90 -14.51 -2.45
C SER A 379 -7.09 -15.34 -2.94
N ARG A 380 -6.83 -16.37 -3.76
CA ARG A 380 -7.86 -17.29 -4.27
C ARG A 380 -8.63 -18.02 -3.15
N ASN A 381 -7.95 -18.36 -2.05
CA ASN A 381 -8.60 -18.99 -0.88
C ASN A 381 -9.43 -18.01 -0.05
N ARG A 382 -9.16 -16.70 -0.12
CA ARG A 382 -9.89 -15.66 0.61
C ARG A 382 -11.14 -15.18 -0.13
N ILE A 383 -11.33 -15.54 -1.39
CA ILE A 383 -12.52 -15.16 -2.19
C ILE A 383 -13.78 -15.72 -1.51
N PRO A 384 -14.71 -14.87 -1.06
CA PRO A 384 -15.96 -15.36 -0.51
C PRO A 384 -16.76 -16.15 -1.55
N GLN A 385 -17.20 -17.36 -1.19
CA GLN A 385 -18.00 -18.19 -2.10
C GLN A 385 -19.38 -17.58 -2.35
N TYR A 386 -19.95 -16.92 -1.35
CA TYR A 386 -21.26 -16.27 -1.43
C TYR A 386 -21.13 -14.78 -1.13
N VAL A 387 -21.98 -13.98 -1.76
CA VAL A 387 -22.22 -12.58 -1.41
C VAL A 387 -23.46 -12.57 -0.52
N ASP A 388 -23.30 -12.10 0.72
CA ASP A 388 -24.36 -12.14 1.73
C ASP A 388 -25.05 -10.77 1.81
N PHE A 389 -26.32 -10.71 1.44
CA PHE A 389 -27.11 -9.48 1.44
C PHE A 389 -27.93 -9.32 2.73
N SER A 390 -28.09 -8.08 3.16
CA SER A 390 -29.05 -7.68 4.20
C SER A 390 -29.82 -6.45 3.72
N ILE A 391 -31.06 -6.64 3.28
CA ILE A 391 -31.92 -5.59 2.71
C ILE A 391 -33.22 -5.55 3.52
N ASP A 392 -33.43 -4.50 4.32
CA ASP A 392 -34.69 -4.35 5.09
C ASP A 392 -35.03 -5.59 5.93
N ASP A 393 -34.05 -6.06 6.72
CA ASP A 393 -34.04 -7.31 7.50
C ASP A 393 -34.14 -8.63 6.72
N PHE A 394 -34.39 -8.57 5.41
CA PHE A 394 -34.29 -9.73 4.54
C PHE A 394 -32.82 -10.09 4.32
N LYS A 395 -32.41 -11.23 4.89
CA LYS A 395 -31.08 -11.80 4.73
C LYS A 395 -31.11 -12.90 3.68
N THR A 396 -30.21 -12.80 2.71
CA THR A 396 -30.08 -13.82 1.68
C THR A 396 -28.66 -13.85 1.15
N SER A 397 -28.34 -14.81 0.30
CA SER A 397 -27.03 -14.86 -0.33
C SER A 397 -27.12 -15.43 -1.74
N THR A 398 -26.17 -15.04 -2.57
CA THR A 398 -26.02 -15.55 -3.92
C THR A 398 -24.57 -15.90 -4.19
N LYS A 399 -24.32 -16.90 -5.03
CA LYS A 399 -22.97 -17.27 -5.45
C LYS A 399 -22.47 -16.36 -6.56
N ASP A 400 -23.28 -16.24 -7.61
CA ASP A 400 -22.95 -15.61 -8.90
C ASP A 400 -24.14 -14.91 -9.56
N GLY A 401 -25.29 -14.79 -8.87
CA GLY A 401 -26.51 -14.19 -9.38
C GLY A 401 -27.41 -15.10 -10.22
N SER A 402 -27.01 -16.35 -10.49
CA SER A 402 -27.82 -17.29 -11.30
C SER A 402 -29.16 -17.69 -10.67
N ASP A 403 -29.32 -17.45 -9.37
CA ASP A 403 -30.48 -17.75 -8.54
C ASP A 403 -31.48 -16.58 -8.42
N GLU A 404 -31.38 -15.53 -9.24
CA GLU A 404 -32.23 -14.32 -9.17
C GLU A 404 -33.72 -14.65 -9.01
N ILE A 405 -34.26 -15.56 -9.82
CA ILE A 405 -35.70 -15.91 -9.79
C ILE A 405 -36.09 -16.50 -8.44
N GLU A 406 -35.25 -17.35 -7.85
CA GLU A 406 -35.49 -17.97 -6.55
C GLU A 406 -35.40 -16.93 -5.42
N LEU A 407 -34.39 -16.05 -5.48
CA LEU A 407 -34.18 -14.99 -4.49
C LEU A 407 -35.34 -13.98 -4.48
N LEU A 408 -35.82 -13.57 -5.66
CA LEU A 408 -36.98 -12.69 -5.78
C LEU A 408 -38.25 -13.33 -5.23
N LYS A 409 -38.40 -14.66 -5.40
CA LYS A 409 -39.53 -15.40 -4.83
C LYS A 409 -39.45 -15.46 -3.30
N LYS A 410 -38.26 -15.76 -2.74
CA LYS A 410 -38.03 -15.76 -1.28
C LYS A 410 -38.30 -14.39 -0.67
N GLN A 411 -37.90 -13.31 -1.36
CA GLN A 411 -38.19 -11.94 -0.92
C GLN A 411 -39.70 -11.63 -0.96
N ASP A 412 -40.41 -12.08 -2.01
CA ASP A 412 -41.86 -11.92 -2.11
C ASP A 412 -42.59 -12.61 -0.94
N GLU A 413 -42.21 -13.86 -0.62
CA GLU A 413 -42.73 -14.61 0.52
C GLU A 413 -42.44 -13.92 1.87
N PHE A 414 -41.25 -13.32 2.02
CA PHE A 414 -40.88 -12.56 3.22
C PHE A 414 -41.80 -11.33 3.44
N TYR A 415 -42.01 -10.52 2.41
CA TYR A 415 -42.90 -9.35 2.53
C TYR A 415 -44.38 -9.74 2.66
N GLN A 416 -44.81 -10.85 2.07
CA GLN A 416 -46.14 -11.40 2.30
C GLN A 416 -46.36 -11.78 3.77
N ASN A 417 -45.38 -12.43 4.40
CA ASN A 417 -45.45 -12.76 5.83
C ASN A 417 -45.50 -11.49 6.70
N ILE A 418 -44.68 -10.48 6.41
CA ILE A 418 -44.72 -9.18 7.11
C ILE A 418 -46.12 -8.53 6.98
N LEU A 419 -46.71 -8.58 5.78
CA LEU A 419 -48.04 -8.07 5.52
C LEU A 419 -49.10 -8.81 6.35
N GLU A 420 -49.07 -10.14 6.37
CA GLU A 420 -50.01 -10.96 7.14
C GLU A 420 -49.90 -10.66 8.64
N VAL A 421 -48.69 -10.57 9.19
CA VAL A 421 -48.46 -10.25 10.60
C VAL A 421 -48.98 -8.86 10.96
N GLN A 422 -48.68 -7.83 10.15
CA GLN A 422 -49.16 -6.46 10.42
C GLN A 422 -50.68 -6.33 10.26
N LEU A 423 -51.27 -7.03 9.30
CA LEU A 423 -52.73 -7.07 9.12
C LEU A 423 -53.42 -7.82 10.28
N ALA A 424 -52.83 -8.90 10.79
CA ALA A 424 -53.36 -9.64 11.94
C ALA A 424 -53.31 -8.81 13.24
N ALA A 425 -52.32 -7.93 13.39
CA ALA A 425 -52.22 -7.01 14.51
C ALA A 425 -53.29 -5.88 14.47
N LEU A 426 -53.89 -5.61 13.31
CA LEU A 426 -54.90 -4.57 13.14
C LEU A 426 -56.27 -5.04 13.68
N SER A 427 -56.60 -4.65 14.91
CA SER A 427 -57.90 -4.96 15.50
C SER A 427 -59.06 -4.21 14.82
N PHE A 428 -60.19 -4.90 14.63
CA PHE A 428 -61.42 -4.29 14.13
C PHE A 428 -62.04 -3.39 15.22
N PRO A 429 -62.56 -2.19 14.89
CA PRO A 429 -62.96 -1.20 15.89
C PRO A 429 -64.36 -1.49 16.48
N TYR A 430 -64.52 -2.64 17.14
CA TYR A 430 -65.78 -3.09 17.74
C TYR A 430 -66.39 -2.05 18.68
N ALA A 431 -65.59 -1.40 19.52
CA ALA A 431 -66.08 -0.37 20.45
C ALA A 431 -66.72 0.82 19.72
N GLY A 432 -66.09 1.31 18.64
CA GLY A 432 -66.63 2.44 17.85
C GLY A 432 -67.92 2.06 17.13
N VAL A 433 -67.99 0.85 16.58
CA VAL A 433 -69.20 0.32 15.92
C VAL A 433 -70.33 0.09 16.93
N ILE A 434 -70.05 -0.51 18.09
CA ILE A 434 -71.03 -0.76 19.15
C ILE A 434 -71.59 0.55 19.72
N ILE A 435 -70.72 1.52 20.03
CA ILE A 435 -71.13 2.85 20.52
C ILE A 435 -72.01 3.56 19.48
N GLY A 436 -71.60 3.53 18.20
CA GLY A 436 -72.39 4.14 17.13
C GLY A 436 -73.77 3.48 16.96
N ILE A 437 -73.85 2.16 17.02
CA ILE A 437 -75.11 1.41 16.97
C ILE A 437 -76.01 1.74 18.17
N LEU A 438 -75.47 1.79 19.40
CA LEU A 438 -76.22 2.16 20.60
C LEU A 438 -76.81 3.58 20.49
N ILE A 439 -76.05 4.54 19.94
CA ILE A 439 -76.52 5.90 19.70
C ILE A 439 -77.63 5.93 18.63
N CYS A 440 -77.53 5.12 17.57
CA CYS A 440 -78.61 4.97 16.60
C CYS A 440 -79.88 4.36 17.23
N LEU A 441 -79.74 3.35 18.09
CA LEU A 441 -80.87 2.72 18.80
C LEU A 441 -81.55 3.70 19.77
N LEU A 442 -80.78 4.50 20.50
CA LEU A 442 -81.30 5.58 21.36
C LEU A 442 -81.98 6.67 20.54
N GLY A 443 -81.42 7.04 19.38
CA GLY A 443 -82.06 7.96 18.44
C GLY A 443 -83.39 7.42 17.90
N PHE A 444 -83.46 6.11 17.60
CA PHE A 444 -84.70 5.45 17.18
C PHE A 444 -85.76 5.45 18.29
N TRP A 445 -85.36 5.23 19.55
CA TRP A 445 -86.26 5.29 20.70
C TRP A 445 -86.77 6.73 20.96
N ALA A 446 -85.94 7.75 20.73
CA ALA A 446 -86.28 9.16 20.92
C ALA A 446 -87.36 9.68 19.95
N PHE A 447 -87.71 8.96 18.87
CA PHE A 447 -88.87 9.28 18.02
C PHE A 447 -90.19 9.33 18.79
N THR A 448 -90.27 8.64 19.93
CA THR A 448 -91.45 8.65 20.82
C THR A 448 -91.66 9.98 21.55
N PHE A 449 -90.64 10.84 21.63
CA PHE A 449 -90.70 12.11 22.36
C PHE A 449 -90.46 13.34 21.47
N HIS A 450 -89.47 13.32 20.56
CA HIS A 450 -89.14 14.45 19.69
C HIS A 450 -88.45 14.01 18.38
N THR A 451 -89.06 14.29 17.24
CA THR A 451 -88.60 13.87 15.90
C THR A 451 -87.24 14.45 15.49
N ILE A 452 -86.95 15.71 15.84
CA ILE A 452 -85.68 16.38 15.49
C ILE A 452 -84.49 15.73 16.25
N VAL A 453 -84.67 15.45 17.54
CA VAL A 453 -83.64 14.82 18.38
C VAL A 453 -83.36 13.38 17.92
N ALA A 454 -84.41 12.67 17.49
CA ALA A 454 -84.30 11.33 16.96
C ALA A 454 -83.45 11.25 15.69
N ILE A 455 -83.67 12.15 14.73
CA ILE A 455 -82.90 12.24 13.48
C ILE A 455 -81.43 12.60 13.76
N LEU A 456 -81.19 13.52 14.69
CA LEU A 456 -79.82 13.90 15.10
C LEU A 456 -79.07 12.73 15.73
N GLY A 457 -79.71 11.95 16.62
CA GLY A 457 -79.10 10.76 17.23
C GLY A 457 -78.72 9.70 16.20
N ILE A 458 -79.62 9.40 15.25
CA ILE A 458 -79.35 8.45 14.17
C ILE A 458 -78.21 8.95 13.27
N GLY A 459 -78.19 10.24 12.93
CA GLY A 459 -77.14 10.86 12.12
C GLY A 459 -75.76 10.79 12.80
N ILE A 460 -75.68 11.13 14.08
CA ILE A 460 -74.43 11.08 14.87
C ILE A 460 -73.94 9.64 15.00
N GLY A 461 -74.81 8.69 15.34
CA GLY A 461 -74.45 7.27 15.44
C GLY A 461 -73.96 6.70 14.10
N GLY A 462 -74.64 7.05 13.00
CA GLY A 462 -74.23 6.66 11.64
C GLY A 462 -72.87 7.22 11.24
N VAL A 463 -72.58 8.49 11.57
CA VAL A 463 -71.27 9.11 11.33
C VAL A 463 -70.18 8.43 12.16
N ILE A 464 -70.45 8.04 13.41
CA ILE A 464 -69.48 7.35 14.26
C ILE A 464 -69.14 5.97 13.68
N VAL A 465 -70.14 5.17 13.28
CA VAL A 465 -69.92 3.87 12.62
C VAL A 465 -69.14 4.05 11.32
N TRP A 466 -69.57 4.99 10.47
CA TRP A 466 -68.91 5.26 9.19
C TRP A 466 -67.47 5.69 9.36
N ASN A 467 -67.18 6.63 10.27
CA ASN A 467 -65.83 7.10 10.54
C ASN A 467 -64.96 5.97 11.14
N SER A 468 -65.51 5.15 12.03
CA SER A 468 -64.80 4.02 12.63
C SER A 468 -64.39 2.97 11.59
N VAL A 469 -65.32 2.57 10.71
CA VAL A 469 -65.05 1.61 9.64
C VAL A 469 -64.14 2.21 8.56
N ASN A 470 -64.34 3.47 8.19
CA ASN A 470 -63.52 4.15 7.19
C ASN A 470 -62.07 4.34 7.68
N ASN A 471 -61.86 4.65 8.95
CA ASN A 471 -60.51 4.76 9.52
C ASN A 471 -59.80 3.41 9.58
N HIS A 472 -60.50 2.33 9.93
CA HIS A 472 -59.93 0.98 9.86
C HIS A 472 -59.58 0.58 8.41
N LYS A 473 -60.46 0.90 7.44
CA LYS A 473 -60.19 0.66 6.01
C LYS A 473 -58.99 1.47 5.51
N LYS A 474 -58.88 2.75 5.90
CA LYS A 474 -57.72 3.60 5.60
C LYS A 474 -56.44 3.05 6.22
N ALA A 475 -56.46 2.65 7.50
CA ALA A 475 -55.31 2.05 8.15
C ALA A 475 -54.86 0.76 7.46
N LYS A 476 -55.81 -0.12 7.10
CA LYS A 476 -55.53 -1.33 6.33
C LYS A 476 -54.90 -1.00 4.96
N ASN A 477 -55.49 -0.07 4.21
CA ASN A 477 -54.97 0.34 2.92
C ASN A 477 -53.56 0.95 3.03
N ASN A 478 -53.32 1.78 4.04
CA ASN A 478 -52.00 2.37 4.28
C ASN A 478 -50.94 1.29 4.59
N ILE A 479 -51.28 0.26 5.36
CA ILE A 479 -50.36 -0.87 5.62
C ILE A 479 -50.02 -1.59 4.31
N ILE A 480 -51.03 -1.89 3.50
CA ILE A 480 -50.84 -2.55 2.20
C ILE A 480 -49.97 -1.69 1.27
N GLU A 481 -50.30 -0.41 1.12
CA GLU A 481 -49.56 0.52 0.26
C GLU A 481 -48.10 0.68 0.71
N ASN A 482 -47.85 0.84 2.02
CA ASN A 482 -46.49 0.99 2.56
C ASN A 482 -45.66 -0.28 2.35
N ILE A 483 -46.22 -1.47 2.63
CA ILE A 483 -45.49 -2.73 2.45
C ILE A 483 -45.24 -3.01 0.97
N GLU A 484 -46.20 -2.75 0.08
CA GLU A 484 -45.99 -2.90 -1.36
C GLU A 484 -44.93 -1.92 -1.89
N GLU A 485 -44.89 -0.68 -1.38
CA GLU A 485 -43.85 0.28 -1.73
C GLU A 485 -42.47 -0.17 -1.23
N ARG A 486 -42.36 -0.61 0.03
CA ARG A 486 -41.12 -1.16 0.61
C ARG A 486 -40.61 -2.35 -0.19
N LYS A 487 -41.51 -3.29 -0.48
CA LYS A 487 -41.25 -4.48 -1.29
C LYS A 487 -40.75 -4.12 -2.69
N ALA A 488 -41.38 -3.15 -3.36
CA ALA A 488 -40.95 -2.71 -4.68
C ALA A 488 -39.53 -2.13 -4.65
N LYS A 489 -39.22 -1.25 -3.70
CA LYS A 489 -37.87 -0.68 -3.52
C LYS A 489 -36.83 -1.75 -3.18
N ALA A 490 -37.15 -2.64 -2.24
CA ALA A 490 -36.25 -3.72 -1.84
C ALA A 490 -36.00 -4.72 -2.99
N LYS A 491 -36.97 -4.90 -3.88
CA LYS A 491 -36.82 -5.71 -5.10
C LYS A 491 -35.86 -5.08 -6.10
N GLU A 492 -35.94 -3.77 -6.30
CA GLU A 492 -34.99 -3.03 -7.14
C GLU A 492 -33.58 -3.09 -6.57
N VAL A 493 -33.43 -2.88 -5.25
CA VAL A 493 -32.14 -3.00 -4.55
C VAL A 493 -31.57 -4.42 -4.71
N LEU A 494 -32.37 -5.46 -4.46
CA LEU A 494 -31.91 -6.85 -4.58
C LEU A 494 -31.42 -7.16 -6.00
N ARG A 495 -32.15 -6.73 -7.03
CA ARG A 495 -31.71 -6.87 -8.43
C ARG A 495 -30.43 -6.12 -8.71
N GLY A 496 -30.29 -4.90 -8.19
CA GLY A 496 -29.05 -4.13 -8.29
C GLY A 496 -27.87 -4.83 -7.63
N CYS A 497 -28.05 -5.36 -6.41
CA CYS A 497 -27.01 -6.14 -5.71
C CYS A 497 -26.63 -7.43 -6.45
N ILE A 498 -27.60 -8.10 -7.07
CA ILE A 498 -27.35 -9.29 -7.90
C ILE A 498 -26.56 -8.91 -9.15
N ALA A 499 -26.93 -7.82 -9.83
CA ALA A 499 -26.21 -7.31 -11.00
C ALA A 499 -24.77 -6.92 -10.64
N GLU A 500 -24.57 -6.17 -9.56
CA GLU A 500 -23.23 -5.83 -9.07
C GLU A 500 -22.44 -7.08 -8.65
N THR A 501 -23.09 -8.12 -8.10
CA THR A 501 -22.42 -9.40 -7.83
C THR A 501 -21.90 -10.05 -9.12
N VAL A 502 -22.70 -10.06 -10.20
CA VAL A 502 -22.27 -10.60 -11.50
C VAL A 502 -21.07 -9.81 -12.04
N ASP A 503 -21.16 -8.48 -12.02
CA ASP A 503 -20.08 -7.60 -12.49
C ASP A 503 -18.80 -7.80 -11.66
N TYR A 504 -18.92 -7.87 -10.33
CA TYR A 504 -17.84 -8.16 -9.40
C TYR A 504 -17.16 -9.49 -9.74
N ARG A 505 -17.93 -10.57 -9.94
CA ARG A 505 -17.38 -11.90 -10.25
C ARG A 505 -16.63 -11.89 -11.58
N ASN A 506 -17.19 -11.25 -12.60
CA ASN A 506 -16.56 -11.13 -13.91
C ASN A 506 -15.27 -10.31 -13.85
N GLU A 507 -15.28 -9.16 -13.16
CA GLU A 507 -14.07 -8.35 -12.97
C GLU A 507 -13.00 -9.13 -12.21
N HIS A 508 -13.39 -9.79 -11.11
CA HIS A 508 -12.46 -10.58 -10.30
C HIS A 508 -11.83 -11.71 -11.13
N GLU A 509 -12.60 -12.48 -11.89
CA GLU A 509 -12.07 -13.54 -12.74
C GLU A 509 -11.11 -12.98 -13.80
N ASN A 510 -11.47 -11.87 -14.43
CA ASN A 510 -10.62 -11.21 -15.42
C ASN A 510 -9.30 -10.71 -14.82
N GLU A 511 -9.33 -10.10 -13.62
CA GLU A 511 -8.12 -9.62 -12.95
C GLU A 511 -7.25 -10.76 -12.40
N ASP A 512 -7.85 -11.83 -11.85
CA ASP A 512 -7.11 -13.02 -11.37
C ASP A 512 -6.37 -13.74 -12.50
N ASN A 513 -6.89 -13.72 -13.73
CA ASN A 513 -6.21 -14.28 -14.90
C ASN A 513 -4.84 -13.63 -15.15
N ASN A 514 -4.62 -12.39 -14.72
CA ASN A 514 -3.31 -11.73 -14.81
C ASN A 514 -2.25 -12.40 -13.92
N ALA A 515 -2.63 -13.19 -12.91
CA ALA A 515 -1.70 -13.92 -12.06
C ALA A 515 -0.77 -14.85 -12.87
N GLU A 516 -1.31 -15.54 -13.89
CA GLU A 516 -0.50 -16.42 -14.73
C GLU A 516 0.46 -15.63 -15.63
N VAL A 517 0.06 -14.44 -16.10
CA VAL A 517 0.92 -13.53 -16.87
C VAL A 517 2.11 -13.07 -16.02
N VAL A 518 1.85 -12.65 -14.78
CA VAL A 518 2.90 -12.25 -13.83
C VAL A 518 3.82 -13.41 -13.52
N ARG A 519 3.26 -14.60 -13.26
CA ARG A 519 4.07 -15.80 -12.99
C ARG A 519 4.98 -16.15 -14.17
N GLN A 520 4.48 -16.07 -15.40
CA GLN A 520 5.29 -16.31 -16.61
C GLN A 520 6.38 -15.24 -16.76
N LEU A 521 6.05 -13.96 -16.54
CA LEU A 521 7.01 -12.86 -16.56
C LEU A 521 8.13 -13.11 -15.56
N LEU A 522 7.81 -13.36 -14.29
CA LEU A 522 8.78 -13.63 -13.23
C LEU A 522 9.63 -14.88 -13.52
N SER A 523 9.01 -15.93 -14.08
CA SER A 523 9.72 -17.16 -14.45
C SER A 523 10.68 -16.97 -15.62
N SER A 524 10.48 -15.93 -16.44
CA SER A 524 11.33 -15.62 -17.59
C SER A 524 12.57 -14.78 -17.25
N ILE A 525 12.63 -14.21 -16.04
CA ILE A 525 13.76 -13.40 -15.58
C ILE A 525 14.96 -14.32 -15.34
N THR A 526 16.06 -14.12 -16.07
CA THR A 526 17.31 -14.84 -15.81
C THR A 526 18.42 -13.89 -15.36
N PRO A 527 19.34 -14.32 -14.46
CA PRO A 527 20.50 -13.50 -14.07
C PRO A 527 21.41 -13.10 -15.24
N GLU A 528 21.40 -13.90 -16.31
CA GLU A 528 22.20 -13.69 -17.51
C GLU A 528 21.75 -12.45 -18.31
N ASP A 529 20.47 -12.07 -18.19
CA ASP A 529 19.90 -10.89 -18.84
C ASP A 529 20.48 -9.56 -18.30
N PHE A 530 20.98 -9.56 -17.06
CA PHE A 530 21.37 -8.34 -16.32
C PHE A 530 22.85 -8.27 -15.95
N SER A 531 23.64 -9.25 -16.40
CA SER A 531 25.09 -9.22 -16.30
C SER A 531 25.70 -8.64 -17.58
N SER A 532 26.80 -7.89 -17.45
CA SER A 532 27.59 -7.36 -18.58
C SER A 532 28.08 -8.44 -19.58
N VAL A 533 27.86 -9.72 -19.30
CA VAL A 533 28.16 -10.88 -20.15
C VAL A 533 27.36 -10.85 -21.46
N SER A 534 26.14 -10.32 -21.45
CA SER A 534 25.27 -10.31 -22.65
C SER A 534 25.86 -9.54 -23.84
N LYS A 535 26.87 -8.67 -23.63
CA LYS A 535 27.55 -7.92 -24.70
C LYS A 535 29.02 -8.24 -24.95
N GLU A 536 29.76 -8.93 -24.08
CA GLU A 536 31.08 -9.47 -24.50
C GLU A 536 30.90 -10.50 -25.62
N THR A 537 29.81 -11.27 -25.59
CA THR A 537 29.42 -12.19 -26.67
C THR A 537 29.01 -11.43 -27.94
N VAL A 538 28.27 -10.33 -27.84
CA VAL A 538 27.85 -9.52 -29.00
C VAL A 538 29.01 -8.71 -29.61
N ARG A 539 29.96 -8.22 -28.81
CA ARG A 539 31.17 -7.54 -29.31
C ARG A 539 32.20 -8.51 -29.92
N ASN A 540 32.18 -9.78 -29.56
CA ASN A 540 33.05 -10.81 -30.16
C ASN A 540 32.44 -11.46 -31.42
N ILE A 541 31.22 -11.08 -31.81
CA ILE A 541 30.52 -11.58 -33.01
C ILE A 541 30.46 -10.51 -34.14
N ILE A 542 30.94 -9.28 -33.91
CA ILE A 542 31.02 -8.21 -34.93
C ILE A 542 32.47 -7.94 -35.34
#